data_AF-A0A427DS00-F1
#
_entry.id   AF-A0A427DS00-F1
#
_cell.length_a   1.000
_cell.length_b   1.000
_cell.length_c   1.000
_cell.angle_alpha   90.00
_cell.angle_beta   90.00
_cell.angle_gamma   90.00
#
_symmetry.space_group_name_H-M   'P 1'
#
loop_
_entity.id
_entity.type
_entity.pdbx_description
1 polymer ?
#
loop_
_entity_poly.entity_id
_entity_poly.type
_entity_poly.pdbx_seq_one_letter_code
_entity_poly.pdbx_strand_id
1 'polypeptide(L)'
;MKRYLICSPDESVTNWPPRSVFAATADDALNKYLRAVYAKDKVFRESVLDLAVNMSFVEQFYLATGAEQSRFGTTGTIGTEAEIIGSRVKAFFAGKPELGDVLLRYMDTEDQTLITEELFEYIAVSDEGTRNSFVVLDVEEIPVVAA
;
A
#
# COMPACT_ATOMS: atom_id res chain seq x y z
N MET A 1 24.32 -8.38 9.02
CA MET A 1 23.41 -7.27 8.66
C MET A 1 23.98 -6.64 7.41
N LYS A 2 23.17 -6.46 6.37
CA LYS A 2 23.56 -5.93 5.07
C LYS A 2 22.94 -4.56 4.84
N ARG A 3 23.50 -3.79 3.91
CA ARG A 3 22.94 -2.51 3.47
C ARG A 3 22.24 -2.70 2.14
N TYR A 4 20.95 -2.39 2.11
CA TYR A 4 20.13 -2.40 0.91
C TYR A 4 19.81 -0.99 0.46
N LEU A 5 19.66 -0.79 -0.84
CA LEU A 5 19.16 0.43 -1.45
C LEU A 5 17.73 0.20 -1.94
N ILE A 6 16.81 1.06 -1.52
CA ILE A 6 15.41 1.04 -1.95
C ILE A 6 15.18 2.18 -2.94
N CYS A 7 14.63 1.85 -4.11
CA CYS A 7 14.34 2.79 -5.19
C CYS A 7 12.91 2.57 -5.69
N SER A 8 12.26 3.61 -6.18
CA SER A 8 11.10 3.45 -7.06
C SER A 8 11.61 3.33 -8.51
N PRO A 9 11.11 2.39 -9.32
CA PRO A 9 11.47 2.29 -10.73
C PRO A 9 10.79 3.37 -11.59
N ASP A 10 9.68 3.93 -11.11
CA ASP A 10 8.82 4.83 -11.88
C ASP A 10 9.03 6.31 -11.51
N GLU A 11 9.52 6.59 -10.31
CA GLU A 11 9.76 7.95 -9.83
C GLU A 11 11.17 8.45 -10.10
N SER A 12 11.29 9.75 -10.38
CA SER A 12 12.61 10.39 -10.50
C SER A 12 13.34 10.35 -9.16
N VAL A 13 14.64 10.02 -9.18
CA VAL A 13 15.52 10.06 -8.00
C VAL A 13 15.64 11.44 -7.36
N THR A 14 15.25 12.51 -8.05
CA THR A 14 15.18 13.86 -7.47
C THR A 14 13.94 14.06 -6.60
N ASN A 15 12.83 13.45 -7.01
CA ASN A 15 11.53 13.58 -6.34
C ASN A 15 11.39 12.53 -5.25
N TRP A 16 11.86 11.31 -5.54
CA TRP A 16 11.91 10.18 -4.64
C TRP A 16 13.34 9.63 -4.51
N PRO A 17 14.21 10.26 -3.70
CA PRO A 17 15.60 9.84 -3.60
C PRO A 17 15.73 8.44 -3.00
N PRO A 18 16.65 7.60 -3.53
CA PRO A 18 16.92 6.28 -2.98
C PRO A 18 17.21 6.32 -1.48
N ARG A 19 16.73 5.31 -0.75
CA ARG A 19 16.95 5.18 0.69
C ARG A 19 17.80 3.96 1.00
N SER A 20 18.81 4.14 1.85
CA SER A 20 19.60 3.03 2.37
C SER A 20 18.96 2.47 3.64
N VAL A 21 18.81 1.15 3.71
CA VAL A 21 18.24 0.45 4.87
C VAL A 21 19.14 -0.70 5.29
N PHE A 22 19.37 -0.82 6.60
CA PHE A 22 20.10 -1.96 7.16
C PHE A 22 19.12 -3.07 7.56
N ALA A 23 19.36 -4.27 7.03
CA ALA A 23 18.46 -5.41 7.22
C ALA A 23 19.19 -6.75 7.14
N ALA A 24 18.49 -7.82 7.53
CA ALA A 24 19.00 -9.18 7.38
C ALA A 24 18.80 -9.72 5.96
N THR A 25 17.68 -9.35 5.33
CA THR A 25 17.26 -9.79 3.99
C THR A 25 16.70 -8.61 3.21
N ALA A 26 16.56 -8.76 1.89
CA ALA A 26 15.91 -7.76 1.04
C ALA A 26 14.45 -7.51 1.46
N ASP A 27 13.72 -8.58 1.83
CA ASP A 27 12.34 -8.47 2.31
C ASP A 27 12.24 -7.69 3.63
N ASP A 28 13.14 -7.97 4.59
CA ASP A 28 13.23 -7.20 5.84
C ASP A 28 13.58 -5.73 5.57
N ALA A 29 14.44 -5.45 4.58
CA ALA A 29 14.77 -4.08 4.18
C ALA A 29 13.54 -3.33 3.64
N LEU A 30 12.78 -3.98 2.76
CA LEU A 30 11.57 -3.41 2.18
C LEU A 30 10.52 -3.16 3.28
N ASN A 31 10.26 -4.14 4.14
CA ASN A 31 9.27 -4.00 5.21
C ASN A 31 9.63 -2.85 6.16
N LYS A 32 10.91 -2.71 6.53
CA LYS A 32 11.40 -1.58 7.35
C LYS A 32 11.19 -0.24 6.65
N TYR A 33 11.53 -0.17 5.36
CA TYR A 33 11.33 1.02 4.56
C TYR A 33 9.85 1.41 4.46
N LEU A 34 8.98 0.44 4.16
CA LEU A 34 7.56 0.66 3.98
C LEU A 34 6.92 1.22 5.25
N ARG A 35 7.25 0.66 6.43
CA ARG A 35 6.76 1.16 7.72
C ARG A 35 7.35 2.52 8.09
N ALA A 36 8.67 2.66 7.97
CA ALA A 36 9.36 3.83 8.52
C ALA A 36 9.23 5.09 7.63
N VAL A 37 9.09 4.89 6.31
CA VAL A 37 9.13 5.96 5.30
C VAL A 37 7.82 6.02 4.51
N TYR A 38 7.46 4.96 3.77
CA TYR A 38 6.34 5.01 2.83
C TYR A 38 4.98 5.20 3.54
N ALA A 39 4.76 4.54 4.68
CA ALA A 39 3.53 4.70 5.47
C ALA A 39 3.32 6.13 6.01
N LYS A 40 4.33 7.00 5.90
CA LYS A 40 4.28 8.41 6.28
C LYS A 40 4.20 9.34 5.08
N ASP A 41 4.26 8.80 3.87
CA ASP A 41 4.09 9.57 2.66
C ASP A 41 2.69 10.17 2.59
N LYS A 42 2.63 11.42 2.15
CA LYS A 42 1.39 12.19 2.14
C LYS A 42 0.41 11.64 1.11
N VAL A 43 0.88 11.30 -0.10
CA VAL A 43 0.04 10.81 -1.19
C VAL A 43 -0.53 9.45 -0.85
N PHE A 44 0.29 8.57 -0.28
CA PHE A 44 -0.18 7.28 0.24
C PHE A 44 -1.24 7.44 1.34
N ARG A 45 -1.02 8.32 2.32
CA ARG A 45 -2.02 8.54 3.37
C ARG A 45 -3.32 9.13 2.82
N GLU A 46 -3.22 10.05 1.88
CA GLU A 46 -4.38 10.60 1.18
C GLU A 46 -5.14 9.51 0.42
N SER A 47 -4.47 8.58 -0.26
CA SER A 47 -5.15 7.49 -0.97
C SER A 47 -5.83 6.48 -0.05
N VAL A 48 -5.32 6.27 1.17
CA VAL A 48 -5.97 5.43 2.19
C VAL A 48 -7.17 6.11 2.84
N LEU A 49 -7.11 7.43 3.02
CA LEU A 49 -8.19 8.24 3.58
C LEU A 49 -9.24 8.65 2.53
N ASP A 50 -8.97 8.44 1.25
CA ASP A 50 -9.94 8.65 0.20
C ASP A 50 -10.84 7.43 0.08
N LEU A 51 -12.14 7.62 0.34
CA LEU A 51 -13.16 6.58 0.18
C LEU A 51 -13.78 6.58 -1.22
N ALA A 52 -13.35 7.46 -2.12
CA ALA A 52 -13.75 7.42 -3.51
C ALA A 52 -13.31 6.10 -4.16
N VAL A 53 -14.12 5.53 -5.04
CA VAL A 53 -13.84 4.21 -5.64
C VAL A 53 -12.74 4.25 -6.71
N ASN A 54 -12.34 5.42 -7.17
CA ASN A 54 -11.36 5.56 -8.24
C ASN A 54 -10.06 6.15 -7.69
N MET A 55 -8.92 5.50 -7.96
CA MET A 55 -7.57 5.96 -7.58
C MET A 55 -7.32 6.01 -6.07
N SER A 56 -8.05 5.22 -5.28
CA SER A 56 -7.87 5.11 -3.83
C SER A 56 -7.47 3.70 -3.42
N PHE A 57 -7.05 3.56 -2.16
CA PHE A 57 -6.78 2.25 -1.57
C PHE A 57 -8.02 1.34 -1.57
N VAL A 58 -9.21 1.91 -1.33
CA VAL A 58 -10.44 1.12 -1.19
C VAL A 58 -10.98 0.60 -2.51
N GLU A 59 -10.50 1.13 -3.65
CA GLU A 59 -10.87 0.68 -5.00
C GLU A 59 -10.79 -0.84 -5.13
N GLN A 60 -9.74 -1.47 -4.61
CA GLN A 60 -9.53 -2.92 -4.70
C GLN A 60 -10.65 -3.74 -4.05
N PHE A 61 -11.37 -3.17 -3.08
CA PHE A 61 -12.48 -3.83 -2.41
C PHE A 61 -13.79 -3.67 -3.18
N TYR A 62 -13.98 -2.55 -3.87
CA TYR A 62 -15.14 -2.28 -4.70
C TYR A 62 -15.04 -2.91 -6.10
N LEU A 63 -13.85 -2.91 -6.70
CA LEU A 63 -13.59 -3.25 -8.11
C LEU A 63 -12.56 -4.38 -8.27
N ALA A 64 -12.72 -5.47 -7.50
CA ALA A 64 -11.76 -6.57 -7.46
C ALA A 64 -11.69 -7.38 -8.77
N THR A 65 -12.77 -7.41 -9.56
CA THR A 65 -12.88 -8.19 -10.79
C THR A 65 -12.98 -7.31 -12.03
N GLY A 66 -12.54 -7.83 -13.19
CA GLY A 66 -12.66 -7.12 -14.46
C GLY A 66 -14.11 -6.79 -14.86
N ALA A 67 -15.08 -7.59 -14.40
CA ALA A 67 -16.50 -7.31 -14.61
C ALA A 67 -16.99 -6.11 -13.77
N GLU A 68 -16.56 -6.01 -12.51
CA GLU A 68 -16.86 -4.86 -11.66
C GLU A 68 -16.22 -3.58 -12.20
N GLN A 69 -14.95 -3.65 -12.63
CA GLN A 69 -14.24 -2.54 -13.27
C GLN A 69 -14.94 -2.09 -14.56
N SER A 70 -15.31 -3.03 -15.44
CA SER A 70 -16.01 -2.71 -16.69
C SER A 70 -17.37 -2.07 -16.45
N ARG A 71 -18.12 -2.57 -15.45
CA ARG A 71 -19.40 -1.99 -15.05
C ARG A 71 -19.21 -0.56 -14.57
N PHE A 72 -18.31 -0.34 -13.61
CA PHE A 72 -18.03 1.00 -13.07
C PHE A 72 -17.58 1.98 -14.17
N GLY A 73 -16.68 1.55 -15.07
CA GLY A 73 -16.26 2.40 -16.20
C GLY A 73 -17.36 2.75 -17.19
N THR A 74 -18.40 1.91 -17.31
CA THR A 74 -19.54 2.15 -18.22
C THR A 74 -20.67 2.94 -17.55
N THR A 75 -20.98 2.65 -16.29
CA THR A 75 -22.16 3.17 -15.60
C THR A 75 -21.85 4.20 -14.53
N GLY A 76 -20.60 4.31 -14.09
CA GLY A 76 -20.19 5.10 -12.94
C GLY A 76 -20.71 4.58 -11.60
N THR A 77 -21.31 3.38 -11.57
CA THR A 77 -21.99 2.85 -10.38
C THR A 77 -21.31 1.61 -9.83
N ILE A 78 -21.14 1.59 -8.51
CA ILE A 78 -20.68 0.43 -7.76
C ILE A 78 -21.79 -0.62 -7.77
N GLY A 79 -21.42 -1.84 -8.15
CA GLY A 79 -22.35 -2.97 -8.23
C GLY A 79 -22.26 -3.97 -7.09
N THR A 80 -21.25 -3.81 -6.24
CA THR A 80 -20.83 -4.81 -5.26
C THR A 80 -21.52 -4.58 -3.93
N GLU A 81 -22.06 -5.65 -3.36
CA GLU A 81 -22.79 -5.62 -2.09
C GLU A 81 -21.83 -5.36 -0.91
N ALA A 82 -22.32 -4.66 0.11
CA ALA A 82 -21.53 -4.30 1.30
C ALA A 82 -20.94 -5.53 2.02
N GLU A 83 -21.65 -6.66 2.01
CA GLU A 83 -21.21 -7.92 2.62
C GLU A 83 -19.98 -8.50 1.90
N ILE A 84 -19.92 -8.37 0.57
CA ILE A 84 -18.78 -8.80 -0.24
C ILE A 84 -17.59 -7.89 0.03
N ILE A 85 -17.80 -6.56 0.04
CA ILE A 85 -16.76 -5.57 0.38
C ILE A 85 -16.19 -5.86 1.77
N GLY A 86 -17.06 -6.08 2.76
CA GLY A 86 -16.67 -6.45 4.12
C GLY A 86 -15.82 -7.72 4.19
N SER A 87 -16.19 -8.73 3.40
CA SER A 87 -15.44 -9.98 3.31
C SER A 87 -14.06 -9.78 2.68
N ARG A 88 -13.94 -8.92 1.67
CA ARG A 88 -12.66 -8.59 1.01
C ARG A 88 -11.72 -7.82 1.94
N VAL A 89 -12.24 -6.84 2.69
CA VAL A 89 -11.45 -6.13 3.71
C VAL A 89 -10.95 -7.11 4.76
N LYS A 90 -11.81 -7.97 5.30
CA LYS A 90 -11.41 -8.99 6.28
C LYS A 90 -10.35 -9.95 5.75
N ALA A 91 -10.41 -10.29 4.45
CA ALA A 91 -9.39 -11.13 3.82
C ALA A 91 -8.04 -10.41 3.74
N PHE A 92 -7.99 -9.13 3.34
CA PHE A 92 -6.75 -8.34 3.32
C PHE A 92 -6.12 -8.21 4.71
N PHE A 93 -6.97 -8.01 5.73
CA PHE A 93 -6.55 -7.87 7.13
C PHE A 93 -6.51 -9.21 7.89
N ALA A 94 -6.45 -10.36 7.22
CA ALA A 94 -6.47 -11.66 7.90
C ALA A 94 -5.34 -11.86 8.93
N GLY A 95 -4.20 -11.18 8.75
CA GLY A 95 -3.08 -11.18 9.70
C GLY A 95 -3.24 -10.25 10.90
N LYS A 96 -4.17 -9.28 10.83
CA LYS A 96 -4.54 -8.33 11.88
C LYS A 96 -6.04 -7.96 11.79
N PRO A 97 -6.95 -8.88 12.14
CA PRO A 97 -8.38 -8.70 11.92
C PRO A 97 -8.96 -7.42 12.56
N GLU A 98 -8.41 -7.01 13.69
CA GLU A 98 -8.80 -5.79 14.42
C GLU A 98 -8.62 -4.52 13.58
N LEU A 99 -7.59 -4.45 12.73
CA LEU A 99 -7.38 -3.32 11.83
C LEU A 99 -8.37 -3.33 10.67
N GLY A 100 -8.80 -4.52 10.23
CA GLY A 100 -9.86 -4.66 9.24
C GLY A 100 -11.21 -4.17 9.77
N ASP A 101 -11.54 -4.49 11.03
CA ASP A 101 -12.75 -3.99 11.68
C ASP A 101 -12.72 -2.47 11.85
N VAL A 102 -11.55 -1.90 12.18
CA VAL A 102 -11.34 -0.43 12.23
C VAL A 102 -11.56 0.21 10.87
N LEU A 103 -10.98 -0.35 9.80
CA LEU A 103 -11.18 0.18 8.45
C LEU A 103 -12.65 0.11 8.03
N LEU A 104 -13.34 -1.00 8.29
CA LEU A 104 -14.77 -1.11 7.96
C LEU A 104 -15.61 -0.07 8.70
N ARG A 105 -15.32 0.17 9.98
CA ARG A 105 -15.98 1.24 10.73
C ARG A 105 -15.68 2.62 10.16
N TYR A 106 -14.45 2.85 9.73
CA TYR A 106 -14.08 4.09 9.05
C TYR A 106 -14.85 4.26 7.73
N MET A 107 -14.95 3.22 6.91
CA MET A 107 -15.70 3.26 5.65
C MET A 107 -17.20 3.56 5.85
N ASP A 108 -17.78 3.15 6.99
CA ASP A 108 -19.19 3.39 7.33
C ASP A 108 -19.43 4.78 7.96
N THR A 109 -18.48 5.26 8.77
CA THR A 109 -18.66 6.48 9.59
C THR A 109 -17.94 7.71 9.06
N GLU A 110 -16.99 7.53 8.14
CA GLU A 110 -16.05 8.53 7.64
C GLU A 110 -15.20 9.20 8.74
N ASP A 111 -15.18 8.63 9.96
CA ASP A 111 -14.44 9.16 11.10
C ASP A 111 -12.95 8.85 10.97
N GLN A 112 -12.19 9.81 10.44
CA GLN A 112 -10.74 9.68 10.25
C GLN A 112 -9.97 9.49 11.56
N THR A 113 -10.56 9.80 12.73
CA THR A 113 -9.87 9.60 14.02
C THR A 113 -9.65 8.12 14.36
N LEU A 114 -10.38 7.23 13.67
CA LEU A 114 -10.20 5.78 13.75
C LEU A 114 -8.92 5.29 13.06
N ILE A 115 -8.37 6.07 12.12
CA ILE A 115 -7.23 5.67 11.31
C ILE A 115 -5.93 5.99 12.02
N THR A 116 -5.24 4.95 12.47
CA THR A 116 -4.00 5.03 13.25
C THR A 116 -2.76 4.87 12.38
N GLU A 117 -1.59 5.23 12.91
CA GLU A 117 -0.29 4.98 12.26
C GLU A 117 -0.07 3.48 11.99
N GLU A 118 -0.52 2.61 12.89
CA GLU A 118 -0.44 1.17 12.72
C GLU A 118 -1.22 0.66 11.50
N LEU A 119 -2.36 1.28 11.19
CA LEU A 119 -3.16 0.91 10.04
C LEU A 119 -2.46 1.28 8.73
N PHE A 120 -1.87 2.48 8.65
CA PHE A 120 -1.04 2.87 7.51
C PHE A 120 0.17 1.95 7.34
N GLU A 121 0.87 1.62 8.42
CA GLU A 121 2.03 0.71 8.39
C GLU A 121 1.64 -0.69 7.93
N TYR A 122 0.49 -1.21 8.37
CA TYR A 122 0.00 -2.51 7.94
C TYR A 122 -0.33 -2.50 6.44
N ILE A 123 -1.13 -1.52 5.99
CA ILE A 123 -1.49 -1.40 4.57
C ILE A 123 -0.24 -1.30 3.70
N ALA A 124 0.69 -0.42 4.05
CA ALA A 124 1.92 -0.20 3.30
C ALA A 124 2.73 -1.50 3.11
N VAL A 125 2.74 -2.39 4.10
CA VAL A 125 3.49 -3.65 4.06
C VAL A 125 2.72 -4.78 3.41
N SER A 126 1.39 -4.80 3.55
CA SER A 126 0.52 -5.89 3.10
C SER A 126 0.02 -5.72 1.67
N ASP A 127 -0.02 -4.49 1.14
CA ASP A 127 -0.43 -4.23 -0.23
C ASP A 127 0.66 -4.64 -1.23
N GLU A 128 0.36 -5.64 -2.05
CA GLU A 128 1.26 -6.10 -3.11
C GLU A 128 1.52 -5.02 -4.16
N GLY A 129 0.53 -4.16 -4.45
CA GLY A 129 0.69 -3.02 -5.37
C GLY A 129 1.83 -2.11 -4.91
N THR A 130 1.74 -1.65 -3.66
CA THR A 130 2.79 -0.88 -2.99
C THR A 130 4.15 -1.58 -3.01
N ARG A 131 4.21 -2.87 -2.67
CA ARG A 131 5.49 -3.61 -2.62
C ARG A 131 6.14 -3.70 -4.00
N ASN A 132 5.35 -3.90 -5.05
CA ASN A 132 5.82 -4.01 -6.43
C ASN A 132 6.27 -2.66 -7.01
N SER A 133 5.88 -1.53 -6.40
CA SER A 133 6.36 -0.19 -6.76
C SER A 133 7.78 0.13 -6.29
N PHE A 134 8.47 -0.81 -5.63
CA PHE A 134 9.83 -0.61 -5.15
C PHE A 134 10.79 -1.72 -5.56
N VAL A 135 12.02 -1.33 -5.87
CA VAL A 135 13.15 -2.22 -6.13
C VAL A 135 14.09 -2.19 -4.92
N VAL A 136 14.54 -3.37 -4.51
CA VAL A 136 15.50 -3.57 -3.41
C VAL A 136 16.80 -4.11 -3.96
N LEU A 137 17.89 -3.37 -3.82
CA LEU A 137 19.21 -3.75 -4.31
C LEU A 137 20.16 -4.00 -3.13
N ASP A 138 20.86 -5.14 -3.13
CA ASP A 138 22.00 -5.34 -2.24
C ASP A 138 23.15 -4.47 -2.73
N VAL A 139 23.61 -3.53 -1.90
CA VAL A 139 24.64 -2.56 -2.31
C VAL A 139 25.97 -3.24 -2.64
N GLU A 140 26.24 -4.41 -2.06
CA GLU A 140 27.45 -5.17 -2.34
C GLU A 140 27.43 -5.85 -3.72
N GLU A 141 26.25 -6.02 -4.31
CA GLU A 141 26.05 -6.67 -5.62
C GLU A 141 25.93 -5.66 -6.77
N ILE A 142 25.87 -4.36 -6.47
CA ILE A 142 25.78 -3.31 -7.49
C ILE A 142 27.13 -3.17 -8.21
N PRO A 143 27.20 -3.38 -9.53
CA PRO A 143 28.45 -3.27 -10.27
C PRO A 143 28.95 -1.81 -10.26
N VAL A 144 30.21 -1.64 -9.87
CA VAL A 144 30.88 -0.34 -9.91
C VAL A 144 31.64 -0.21 -11.23
N VAL A 145 31.20 0.69 -12.08
CA VAL A 145 31.95 1.08 -13.29
C VAL A 145 32.84 2.25 -12.91
N ALA A 146 34.14 1.98 -12.74
CA ALA A 146 35.14 3.03 -12.59
C ALA A 146 35.46 3.61 -13.98
N ALA A 147 35.37 4.93 -14.12
CA ALA A 147 35.83 5.67 -15.30
C ALA A 147 37.35 5.88 -15.25
#